data_AF-A0A0B8P8M7-F1
#
_entry.id   AF-A0A0B8P8M7-F1
#
_cell.length_a   1.000
_cell.length_b   1.000
_cell.length_c   1.000
_cell.angle_alpha   90.00
_cell.angle_beta   90.00
_cell.angle_gamma   90.00
#
_symmetry.space_group_name_H-M   'P 1'
#
loop_
_entity.id
_entity.type
_entity.pdbx_description
1 polymer ?
#
loop_
_entity_poly.entity_id
_entity_poly.type
_entity_poly.pdbx_seq_one_letter_code
_entity_poly.pdbx_strand_id
1 'polypeptide(L)'
;MGKSSLALRLLDHVESEGYRIVNIDFTHASSKTLSDLDQLLYWTMTQVISQLRLSIDLDDHWNALIGSKLSTSNLLHDILDDLDRPLLLVIKELNLVYEYEDVSKNFLPLLRSWFEESKHAPAMKKLRQLLIYSTEVYVNLDINLSPFNVGLPIELKGFDGDQLESLANIYGYRWKNDGKATSPITMLLST
;
A
#
# COMPACT_ATOMS: atom_id res chain seq x y z
N MET A 1 -1.20 -14.76 3.23
CA MET A 1 -0.09 -15.29 2.41
C MET A 1 -0.27 -14.82 0.96
N GLY A 2 0.79 -14.73 0.15
CA GLY A 2 0.68 -14.43 -1.30
C GLY A 2 0.49 -12.96 -1.70
N LYS A 3 0.38 -12.02 -0.74
CA LYS A 3 0.18 -10.58 -1.02
C LYS A 3 1.27 -9.99 -1.90
N SER A 4 2.53 -10.28 -1.58
CA SER A 4 3.68 -9.78 -2.36
C SER A 4 3.68 -10.34 -3.79
N SER A 5 3.29 -11.61 -3.98
CA SER A 5 3.20 -12.21 -5.32
C SER A 5 2.07 -11.59 -6.15
N LEU A 6 0.90 -11.37 -5.55
CA LEU A 6 -0.19 -10.67 -6.21
C LEU A 6 0.21 -9.23 -6.56
N ALA A 7 0.84 -8.51 -5.61
CA ALA A 7 1.31 -7.16 -5.84
C ALA A 7 2.28 -7.11 -7.02
N LEU A 8 3.29 -7.99 -7.07
CA LEU A 8 4.24 -8.06 -8.18
C LEU A 8 3.56 -8.23 -9.54
N ARG A 9 2.59 -9.15 -9.64
CA ARG A 9 1.82 -9.36 -10.89
C ARG A 9 0.97 -8.16 -11.28
N LEU A 10 0.39 -7.47 -10.29
CA LEU A 10 -0.37 -6.26 -10.52
C LEU A 10 0.54 -5.12 -11.00
N LEU A 11 1.72 -4.96 -10.40
CA LEU A 11 2.68 -3.94 -10.81
C LEU A 11 3.17 -4.16 -12.25
N ASP A 12 3.48 -5.41 -12.62
CA ASP A 12 3.87 -5.76 -13.99
C ASP A 12 2.77 -5.39 -15.00
N HIS A 13 1.50 -5.67 -14.67
CA HIS A 13 0.37 -5.29 -15.50
C HIS A 13 0.21 -3.77 -15.60
N VAL A 14 0.28 -3.05 -14.48
CA VAL A 14 0.10 -1.59 -14.43
C VAL A 14 1.24 -0.85 -15.12
N GLU A 15 2.47 -1.38 -15.06
CA GLU A 15 3.61 -0.86 -15.81
C GLU A 15 3.39 -1.02 -17.32
N SER A 16 2.81 -2.13 -17.77
CA SER A 16 2.44 -2.34 -19.18
C SER A 16 1.37 -1.35 -19.69
N GLU A 17 0.54 -0.83 -18.79
CA GLU A 17 -0.44 0.23 -19.08
C GLU A 17 0.16 1.65 -19.02
N GLY A 18 1.46 1.77 -18.71
CA GLY A 18 2.22 3.01 -18.76
C GLY A 18 2.15 3.88 -17.52
N TYR A 19 1.61 3.38 -16.40
CA TYR A 19 1.57 4.11 -15.13
C TYR A 19 2.98 4.39 -14.61
N ARG A 20 3.14 5.50 -13.88
CA ARG A 20 4.26 5.66 -12.96
C ARG A 20 3.97 4.90 -11.69
N ILE A 21 4.98 4.27 -11.10
CA ILE A 21 4.82 3.49 -9.87
C ILE A 21 5.76 4.06 -8.82
N VAL A 22 5.22 4.39 -7.64
CA VAL A 22 6.00 4.73 -6.45
C VAL A 22 5.71 3.70 -5.37
N ASN A 23 6.76 3.13 -4.81
CA ASN A 23 6.68 2.16 -3.72
C ASN A 23 7.09 2.80 -2.40
N ILE A 24 6.16 2.90 -1.48
CA ILE A 24 6.38 3.29 -0.10
C ILE A 24 6.38 2.01 0.74
N ASP A 25 7.54 1.61 1.22
CA ASP A 25 7.68 0.41 2.06
C ASP A 25 8.06 0.83 3.48
N PHE A 26 7.12 0.71 4.42
CA PHE A 26 7.33 1.14 5.79
C PHE A 26 8.34 0.29 6.56
N THR A 27 8.78 -0.85 6.04
CA THR A 27 9.92 -1.59 6.63
C THR A 27 11.25 -0.84 6.48
N HIS A 28 11.33 0.13 5.54
CA HIS A 28 12.50 0.97 5.34
C HIS A 28 12.49 2.23 6.22
N ALA A 29 11.36 2.55 6.87
CA ALA A 29 11.25 3.69 7.76
C ALA A 29 11.79 3.34 9.15
N SER A 30 12.45 4.30 9.79
CA SER A 30 12.86 4.14 11.18
C SER A 30 11.64 4.20 12.11
N SER A 31 11.73 3.60 13.31
CA SER A 31 10.68 3.75 14.33
C SER A 31 10.39 5.21 14.66
N LYS A 32 11.43 6.06 14.69
CA LYS A 32 11.27 7.52 14.88
C LYS A 32 10.40 8.14 13.78
N THR A 33 10.63 7.76 12.52
CA THR A 33 9.83 8.20 11.37
C THR A 33 8.39 7.72 11.48
N LEU A 34 8.16 6.46 11.85
CA LEU A 34 6.82 5.89 11.97
C LEU A 34 6.03 6.44 13.16
N SER A 35 6.72 6.93 14.20
CA SER A 35 6.11 7.46 15.42
C SER A 35 5.68 8.92 15.36
N ASP A 36 6.04 9.65 14.31
CA ASP A 36 5.83 11.08 14.16
C ASP A 36 5.21 11.39 12.80
N LEU A 37 4.02 12.00 12.80
CA LEU A 37 3.26 12.22 11.57
C LEU A 37 4.01 13.13 10.58
N ASP A 38 4.64 14.19 11.08
CA ASP A 38 5.32 15.16 10.22
C ASP A 38 6.54 14.51 9.57
N GLN A 39 7.31 13.74 10.34
CA GLN A 39 8.44 12.97 9.81
C GLN A 39 8.00 11.88 8.84
N LEU A 40 6.90 11.17 9.13
CA LEU A 40 6.35 10.15 8.23
C LEU A 40 5.97 10.76 6.88
N LEU A 41 5.25 11.88 6.90
CA LEU A 41 4.78 12.54 5.68
C LEU A 41 5.94 13.14 4.88
N TYR A 42 6.90 13.78 5.57
CA TYR A 42 8.11 14.31 4.93
C TYR A 42 8.93 13.18 4.28
N TRP A 43 9.13 12.08 5.01
CA TRP A 43 9.82 10.89 4.50
C TRP A 43 9.09 10.29 3.30
N THR A 44 7.75 10.20 3.36
CA THR A 44 6.92 9.68 2.26
C THR A 44 7.09 10.53 1.00
N MET A 45 7.01 11.86 1.10
CA MET A 45 7.21 12.73 -0.07
C MET A 45 8.64 12.71 -0.60
N THR A 46 9.63 12.56 0.28
CA THR A 46 11.02 12.33 -0.14
C THR A 46 11.13 11.08 -1.00
N GLN A 47 10.45 9.98 -0.63
CA GLN A 47 10.42 8.75 -1.43
C GLN A 47 9.71 8.96 -2.78
N VAL A 48 8.59 9.69 -2.80
CA VAL A 48 7.84 10.01 -4.03
C VAL A 48 8.72 10.79 -5.01
N ILE A 49 9.31 11.90 -4.56
CA ILE A 49 10.17 12.78 -5.36
C ILE A 49 11.36 12.00 -5.92
N SER A 50 12.04 11.22 -5.06
CA SER A 50 13.21 10.44 -5.43
C SER A 50 12.90 9.38 -6.49
N GLN A 51 11.82 8.61 -6.30
CA GLN A 51 11.44 7.53 -7.24
C GLN A 51 10.93 8.06 -8.57
N LEU A 52 10.26 9.22 -8.57
CA LEU A 52 9.86 9.91 -9.79
C LEU A 52 10.99 10.72 -10.44
N ARG A 53 12.17 10.79 -9.80
CA ARG A 53 13.35 11.55 -10.24
C ARG A 53 13.04 13.03 -10.47
N LEU A 54 12.22 13.61 -9.60
CA LEU A 54 11.84 15.01 -9.64
C LEU A 54 12.91 15.87 -8.98
N SER A 55 13.14 17.06 -9.51
CA SER A 55 14.03 18.07 -8.92
C SER A 55 13.23 19.07 -8.10
N ILE A 56 12.62 18.58 -7.01
CA ILE A 56 11.82 19.37 -6.07
C ILE A 56 12.58 19.44 -4.75
N ASP A 57 12.74 20.65 -4.21
CA ASP A 57 13.19 20.84 -2.84
C ASP A 57 11.97 20.74 -1.91
N LEU A 58 11.97 19.76 -1.01
CA LEU A 58 10.81 19.52 -0.15
C LEU A 58 10.61 20.64 0.88
N ASP A 59 11.69 21.32 1.29
CA ASP A 59 11.64 22.41 2.28
C ASP A 59 10.84 23.62 1.76
N ASP A 60 10.88 23.88 0.45
CA ASP A 60 10.11 24.96 -0.19
C ASP A 60 8.59 24.71 -0.16
N HIS A 61 8.19 23.44 -0.03
CA HIS A 61 6.78 23.04 -0.01
C HIS A 61 6.28 22.69 1.40
N TRP A 62 7.17 22.66 2.41
CA TRP A 62 6.82 22.29 3.77
C TRP A 62 6.44 23.50 4.61
N ASN A 63 5.14 23.84 4.65
CA ASN A 63 4.67 25.05 5.32
C ASN A 63 4.10 24.75 6.71
N ALA A 64 4.82 25.21 7.75
CA ALA A 64 4.44 25.04 9.15
C ALA A 64 3.10 25.68 9.53
N LEU A 65 2.63 26.72 8.82
CA LEU A 65 1.37 27.41 9.12
C LEU A 65 0.15 26.57 8.74
N ILE A 66 0.24 25.79 7.66
CA ILE A 66 -0.86 24.92 7.18
C ILE A 66 -0.73 23.48 7.67
N GLY A 67 0.45 23.11 8.17
CA GLY A 67 0.75 21.78 8.69
C GLY A 67 1.15 20.77 7.61
N SER A 68 1.75 19.68 8.06
CA SER A 68 2.31 18.62 7.21
C SER A 68 1.28 17.93 6.33
N LYS A 69 0.06 17.66 6.84
CA LYS A 69 -1.02 17.02 6.08
C LYS A 69 -1.39 17.81 4.83
N LEU A 70 -1.64 19.12 4.98
CA LEU A 70 -2.03 19.95 3.83
C LEU A 70 -0.85 20.20 2.90
N SER A 71 0.35 20.41 3.45
CA SER A 71 1.58 20.54 2.66
C SER A 71 1.80 19.30 1.77
N THR A 72 1.62 18.10 2.33
CA THR A 72 1.73 16.83 1.61
C THR A 72 0.69 16.71 0.51
N SER A 73 -0.59 16.99 0.80
CA SER A 73 -1.65 16.92 -0.21
C SER A 73 -1.43 17.90 -1.35
N ASN A 74 -1.04 19.14 -1.05
CA ASN A 74 -0.79 20.17 -2.07
C ASN A 74 0.36 19.76 -2.97
N LEU A 75 1.49 19.33 -2.39
CA LEU A 75 2.63 18.88 -3.18
C LEU A 75 2.30 17.64 -4.03
N LEU A 76 1.53 16.69 -3.50
CA LEU A 76 1.07 15.54 -4.27
C LEU A 76 0.18 15.98 -5.44
N HIS A 77 -0.69 16.98 -5.23
CA HIS A 77 -1.53 17.55 -6.28
C HIS A 77 -0.68 18.19 -7.38
N ASP A 78 0.30 19.02 -7.02
CA ASP A 78 1.22 19.69 -7.95
C ASP A 78 2.00 18.66 -8.79
N ILE A 79 2.54 17.62 -8.12
CA ILE A 79 3.22 16.51 -8.80
C ILE A 79 2.28 15.81 -9.78
N LEU A 80 1.04 15.51 -9.37
CA LEU A 80 0.08 14.83 -10.24
C LEU A 80 -0.35 15.70 -11.43
N ASP A 81 -0.48 17.01 -11.26
CA ASP A 81 -0.81 17.92 -12.35
C ASP A 81 0.28 17.90 -13.43
N ASP A 82 1.55 17.94 -13.03
CA ASP A 82 2.70 17.92 -13.94
C ASP A 82 2.97 16.54 -14.59
N LEU A 83 2.47 15.45 -14.01
CA LEU A 83 2.65 14.11 -14.57
C LEU A 83 1.84 13.90 -15.86
N ASP A 84 2.51 13.38 -16.90
CA ASP A 84 1.90 13.02 -18.18
C ASP A 84 1.04 11.74 -18.11
N ARG A 85 1.17 10.99 -17.02
CA ARG A 85 0.60 9.64 -16.84
C ARG A 85 0.08 9.45 -15.42
N PRO A 86 -0.87 8.52 -15.22
CA PRO A 86 -1.35 8.19 -13.89
C PRO A 86 -0.24 7.60 -13.01
N LEU A 87 -0.36 7.82 -11.71
CA LEU A 87 0.54 7.36 -10.67
C LEU A 87 -0.15 6.28 -9.84
N LEU A 88 0.46 5.11 -9.74
CA LEU A 88 0.16 4.12 -8.71
C LEU A 88 1.07 4.32 -7.50
N LEU A 89 0.49 4.77 -6.39
CA LEU A 89 1.13 4.83 -5.08
C LEU A 89 0.89 3.51 -4.35
N VAL A 90 1.96 2.72 -4.20
CA VAL A 90 1.94 1.42 -3.51
C VAL A 90 2.43 1.63 -2.09
N ILE A 91 1.62 1.31 -1.08
CA ILE A 91 1.99 1.40 0.33
C ILE A 91 2.07 -0.03 0.90
N LYS A 92 3.28 -0.46 1.24
CA LYS A 92 3.60 -1.79 1.78
C LYS A 92 3.79 -1.74 3.28
N GLU A 93 3.39 -2.83 3.93
CA GLU A 93 3.47 -3.00 5.39
C GLU A 93 2.80 -1.84 6.13
N LEU A 94 1.65 -1.40 5.63
CA LEU A 94 0.86 -0.31 6.22
C LEU A 94 0.48 -0.60 7.69
N ASN A 95 0.44 -1.88 8.09
CA ASN A 95 0.25 -2.27 9.49
C ASN A 95 1.32 -1.73 10.46
N LEU A 96 2.52 -1.35 10.00
CA LEU A 96 3.55 -0.80 10.89
C LEU A 96 3.18 0.56 11.48
N VAL A 97 2.36 1.38 10.79
CA VAL A 97 1.90 2.65 11.38
C VAL A 97 0.81 2.45 12.43
N TYR A 98 0.25 1.24 12.54
CA TYR A 98 -0.81 0.94 13.52
C TYR A 98 -0.29 0.89 14.95
N GLU A 99 1.02 0.67 15.12
CA GLU A 99 1.70 0.71 16.42
C GLU A 99 1.72 2.13 17.01
N TYR A 100 1.48 3.15 16.18
CA TYR A 100 1.55 4.56 16.55
C TYR A 100 0.17 5.20 16.40
N GLU A 101 -0.57 5.29 17.51
CA GLU A 101 -1.98 5.71 17.52
C GLU A 101 -2.19 7.12 16.92
N ASP A 102 -1.35 8.08 17.30
CA ASP A 102 -1.44 9.45 16.78
C ASP A 102 -1.19 9.51 15.27
N VAL A 103 -0.23 8.74 14.77
CA VAL A 103 0.08 8.66 13.35
C VAL A 103 -1.03 7.95 12.58
N SER A 104 -1.46 6.77 13.03
CA SER A 104 -2.52 6.01 12.37
C SER A 104 -3.84 6.78 12.28
N LYS A 105 -4.27 7.48 13.35
CA LYS A 105 -5.48 8.31 13.38
C LYS A 105 -5.43 9.51 12.43
N ASN A 106 -4.26 9.92 11.96
CA ASN A 106 -4.10 11.06 11.07
C ASN A 106 -3.70 10.69 9.65
N PHE A 107 -2.85 9.67 9.48
CA PHE A 107 -2.35 9.21 8.19
C PHE A 107 -3.40 8.41 7.42
N LEU A 108 -4.13 7.51 8.09
CA LEU A 108 -5.13 6.68 7.41
C LEU A 108 -6.32 7.48 6.84
N PRO A 109 -6.86 8.49 7.56
CA PRO A 109 -7.88 9.35 6.98
C PRO A 109 -7.36 10.22 5.83
N LEU A 110 -6.07 10.56 5.81
CA LEU A 110 -5.45 11.27 4.70
C LEU A 110 -5.46 10.44 3.41
N LEU A 111 -5.10 9.15 3.49
CA LEU A 111 -5.19 8.22 2.36
C LEU A 111 -6.63 8.12 1.81
N ARG A 112 -7.61 8.10 2.71
CA ARG A 112 -9.04 8.14 2.33
C ARG A 112 -9.41 9.45 1.66
N SER A 113 -8.95 10.60 2.17
CA SER A 113 -9.19 11.91 1.55
C SER A 113 -8.71 11.91 0.11
N TRP A 114 -7.48 11.46 -0.14
CA TRP A 114 -6.94 11.37 -1.50
C TRP A 114 -7.75 10.45 -2.41
N PHE A 115 -8.26 9.33 -1.88
CA PHE A 115 -9.15 8.46 -2.65
C PHE A 115 -10.47 9.16 -2.99
N GLU A 116 -11.10 9.86 -2.05
CA GLU A 116 -12.34 10.57 -2.31
C GLU A 116 -12.13 11.71 -3.31
N GLU A 117 -11.07 12.50 -3.14
CA GLU A 117 -10.66 13.57 -4.07
C GLU A 117 -10.42 13.04 -5.48
N SER A 118 -9.83 11.84 -5.63
CA SER A 118 -9.61 11.21 -6.94
C SER A 118 -10.88 11.00 -7.76
N LYS A 119 -12.07 11.01 -7.13
CA LYS A 119 -13.35 10.88 -7.84
C LYS A 119 -13.76 12.15 -8.57
N HIS A 120 -13.30 13.33 -8.11
CA HIS A 120 -13.81 14.61 -8.58
C HIS A 120 -12.73 15.64 -8.95
N ALA A 121 -11.60 15.69 -8.25
CA ALA A 121 -10.51 16.63 -8.56
C ALA A 121 -9.69 16.16 -9.78
N PRO A 122 -9.49 17.02 -10.82
CA PRO A 122 -8.80 16.63 -12.06
C PRO A 122 -7.40 16.03 -11.87
N ALA A 123 -6.53 16.64 -11.08
CA ALA A 123 -5.18 16.13 -10.79
C ALA A 123 -5.26 14.77 -10.11
N MET A 124 -6.08 14.68 -9.05
CA MET A 124 -6.22 13.49 -8.21
C MET A 124 -6.80 12.29 -8.96
N LYS A 125 -7.52 12.49 -10.08
CA LYS A 125 -7.95 11.38 -10.96
C LYS A 125 -6.79 10.56 -11.51
N LYS A 126 -5.58 11.12 -11.58
CA LYS A 126 -4.35 10.41 -11.97
C LYS A 126 -3.81 9.50 -10.85
N LEU A 127 -4.26 9.65 -9.61
CA LEU A 127 -3.79 8.85 -8.48
C LEU A 127 -4.54 7.51 -8.39
N ARG A 128 -3.79 6.43 -8.22
CA ARG A 128 -4.26 5.12 -7.76
C ARG A 128 -3.49 4.76 -6.50
N GLN A 129 -4.16 4.10 -5.57
CA GLN A 129 -3.56 3.67 -4.31
C GLN A 129 -3.65 2.13 -4.21
N LEU A 130 -2.56 1.48 -3.86
CA LEU A 130 -2.52 0.06 -3.49
C LEU A 130 -2.03 -0.05 -2.05
N LEU A 131 -2.94 -0.37 -1.14
CA LEU A 131 -2.65 -0.53 0.28
C LEU A 131 -2.44 -2.01 0.60
N ILE A 132 -1.24 -2.37 1.08
CA ILE A 132 -0.88 -3.74 1.44
C ILE A 132 -0.63 -3.77 2.94
N TYR A 133 -1.44 -4.55 3.66
CA TYR A 133 -1.37 -4.70 5.10
C TYR A 133 -1.61 -6.15 5.54
N SER A 134 -1.20 -6.45 6.76
CA SER A 134 -1.52 -7.69 7.47
C SER A 134 -2.61 -7.44 8.51
N THR A 135 -3.62 -8.31 8.53
CA THR A 135 -4.88 -8.19 9.30
C THR A 135 -4.75 -8.44 10.81
N GLU A 136 -3.54 -8.46 11.36
CA GLU A 136 -3.32 -8.88 12.75
C GLU A 136 -3.47 -7.75 13.77
N VAL A 137 -3.48 -6.48 13.34
CA VAL A 137 -3.58 -5.33 14.23
C VAL A 137 -4.79 -4.49 13.81
N TYR A 138 -5.91 -4.64 14.52
CA TYR A 138 -7.04 -3.73 14.38
C TYR A 138 -6.72 -2.43 15.12
N VAL A 139 -6.44 -1.36 14.38
CA VAL A 139 -6.50 -0.01 14.93
C VAL A 139 -7.97 0.32 15.16
N ASN A 140 -8.29 0.85 16.34
CA ASN A 140 -9.62 1.33 16.66
C ASN A 140 -9.85 2.68 15.96
N LEU A 141 -10.01 2.67 14.63
CA LEU A 141 -10.43 3.84 13.85
C LEU A 141 -11.94 3.93 13.78
N ASP A 142 -12.45 5.16 13.79
CA ASP A 142 -13.80 5.43 13.31
C ASP A 142 -13.96 4.84 11.90
N ILE A 143 -15.01 4.04 11.72
CA ILE A 143 -15.37 3.38 10.46
C ILE A 143 -15.50 4.41 9.32
N ASN A 144 -15.91 5.65 9.65
CA ASN A 144 -16.06 6.76 8.71
C ASN A 144 -14.73 7.42 8.31
N LEU A 145 -13.63 7.08 8.97
CA LEU A 145 -12.30 7.62 8.69
C LEU A 145 -11.34 6.56 8.15
N SER A 146 -11.73 5.28 8.19
CA SER A 146 -10.94 4.17 7.69
C SER A 146 -10.82 4.18 6.15
N PRO A 147 -9.61 4.05 5.59
CA PRO A 147 -9.40 3.87 4.16
C PRO A 147 -9.75 2.44 3.69
N PHE A 148 -9.97 1.50 4.61
CA PHE A 148 -10.27 0.10 4.27
C PHE A 148 -11.73 -0.12 3.84
N ASN A 149 -12.59 0.85 4.17
CA ASN A 149 -14.00 0.83 3.78
C ASN A 149 -14.25 1.54 2.43
N VAL A 150 -13.18 2.02 1.79
CA VAL A 150 -13.24 2.67 0.47
C VAL A 150 -12.35 1.91 -0.52
N GLY A 151 -12.77 1.82 -1.78
CA GLY A 151 -12.06 1.07 -2.82
C GLY A 151 -12.44 -0.42 -2.89
N LEU A 152 -11.53 -1.24 -3.41
CA LEU A 152 -11.74 -2.68 -3.63
C LEU A 152 -10.88 -3.50 -2.64
N PRO A 153 -11.48 -4.09 -1.59
CA PRO A 153 -10.75 -4.97 -0.70
C PRO A 153 -10.49 -6.33 -1.37
N ILE A 154 -9.23 -6.79 -1.32
CA ILE A 154 -8.84 -8.12 -1.80
C ILE A 154 -8.28 -8.90 -0.61
N GLU A 155 -9.07 -9.87 -0.13
CA GLU A 155 -8.63 -10.79 0.92
C GLU A 155 -8.02 -12.05 0.30
N LEU A 156 -6.74 -12.30 0.57
CA LEU A 156 -6.06 -13.51 0.15
C LEU A 156 -6.20 -14.61 1.20
N LYS A 157 -7.08 -15.56 0.91
CA LYS A 157 -7.27 -16.78 1.71
C LYS A 157 -6.16 -17.79 1.43
N GLY A 158 -5.97 -18.72 2.36
CA GLY A 158 -5.17 -19.91 2.08
C GLY A 158 -5.73 -20.68 0.89
N PHE A 159 -4.88 -21.40 0.18
CA PHE A 159 -5.34 -22.26 -0.91
C PHE A 159 -6.30 -23.32 -0.38
N ASP A 160 -7.43 -23.49 -1.05
CA ASP A 160 -8.29 -24.64 -0.84
C ASP A 160 -7.64 -25.93 -1.40
N GLY A 161 -8.27 -27.08 -1.16
CA GLY A 161 -7.71 -28.37 -1.58
C GLY A 161 -7.50 -28.48 -3.10
N ASP A 162 -8.39 -27.89 -3.90
CA ASP A 162 -8.31 -27.93 -5.37
C ASP A 162 -7.20 -27.00 -5.88
N GLN A 163 -7.05 -25.83 -5.25
CA GLN A 163 -5.95 -24.90 -5.50
C GLN A 163 -4.60 -25.48 -5.09
N LEU A 164 -4.53 -26.22 -3.97
CA LEU A 164 -3.33 -26.94 -3.53
C LEU A 164 -2.96 -28.07 -4.49
N GLU A 165 -3.92 -28.87 -4.94
CA GLU A 165 -3.70 -29.90 -5.96
C GLU A 165 -3.22 -29.29 -7.28
N SER A 166 -3.86 -28.20 -7.73
CA SER A 166 -3.44 -27.47 -8.93
C SER A 166 -2.03 -26.93 -8.81
N LEU A 167 -1.68 -26.33 -7.66
CA LEU A 167 -0.33 -25.85 -7.37
C LEU A 167 0.69 -26.98 -7.37
N ALA A 168 0.39 -28.09 -6.70
CA ALA A 168 1.25 -29.26 -6.65
C ALA A 168 1.54 -29.82 -8.05
N ASN A 169 0.52 -29.91 -8.89
CA ASN A 169 0.66 -30.37 -10.27
C ASN A 169 1.56 -29.44 -11.10
N ILE A 170 1.44 -28.11 -10.95
CA ILE A 170 2.32 -27.13 -11.62
C ILE A 170 3.79 -27.36 -11.25
N TYR A 171 4.07 -27.72 -10.00
CA TYR A 171 5.42 -28.03 -9.51
C TYR A 171 5.83 -29.51 -9.71
N GLY A 172 5.01 -30.33 -10.37
CA GLY A 172 5.32 -31.74 -10.67
C GLY A 172 5.09 -32.72 -9.51
N TYR A 173 4.43 -32.30 -8.43
CA TYR A 173 4.05 -33.17 -7.33
C TYR A 173 2.69 -33.82 -7.57
N ARG A 174 2.59 -35.11 -7.24
CA ARG A 174 1.32 -35.85 -7.27
C ARG A 174 0.60 -35.71 -5.94
N TRP A 175 -0.07 -34.57 -5.75
CA TRP A 175 -0.97 -34.34 -4.63
C TRP A 175 -2.41 -34.42 -5.11
N LYS A 176 -3.28 -35.13 -4.39
CA LYS A 176 -4.72 -35.17 -4.67
C LYS A 176 -5.47 -34.57 -3.50
N ASN A 177 -6.50 -33.77 -3.80
CA ASN A 177 -7.41 -33.29 -2.79
C ASN A 177 -8.25 -34.45 -2.24
N ASP A 178 -7.81 -35.05 -1.13
CA ASP A 178 -8.51 -36.12 -0.42
C ASP A 178 -9.46 -35.60 0.68
N GLY A 179 -9.70 -34.28 0.71
CA GLY A 179 -10.49 -33.60 1.72
C GLY A 179 -9.80 -33.47 3.08
N LYS A 180 -8.54 -33.91 3.23
CA LYS A 180 -7.81 -33.82 4.51
C LYS A 180 -6.86 -32.64 4.61
N ALA A 181 -6.57 -31.95 3.50
CA ALA A 181 -5.70 -30.77 3.35
C ALA A 181 -4.94 -30.38 4.63
N THR A 182 -4.08 -31.27 5.13
CA THR A 182 -3.09 -30.92 6.13
C THR A 182 -2.00 -30.24 5.33
N SER A 183 -1.69 -29.02 5.74
CA SER A 183 -0.66 -28.16 5.16
C SER A 183 0.49 -28.97 4.54
N PRO A 184 1.00 -28.62 3.35
CA PRO A 184 2.20 -29.23 2.78
C PRO A 184 3.38 -29.33 3.78
N ILE A 185 3.40 -28.44 4.78
CA ILE A 185 4.32 -28.44 5.92
C ILE A 185 4.21 -29.73 6.76
N THR A 186 3.00 -30.26 6.97
CA THR A 186 2.77 -31.49 7.74
C THR A 186 3.33 -32.72 7.03
N MET A 187 3.34 -32.75 5.69
CA MET A 187 4.04 -33.81 4.95
C MET A 187 5.55 -33.65 5.02
N LEU A 188 6.08 -32.42 4.90
CA LEU A 188 7.53 -32.13 4.99
C LEU A 188 8.12 -32.42 6.38
N LEU A 189 7.32 -32.35 7.45
CA LEU A 189 7.74 -32.67 8.82
C LEU A 189 7.64 -34.18 9.15
N SER A 190 7.09 -34.98 8.24
CA SER A 190 6.87 -36.43 8.45
C SER A 190 7.84 -37.33 7.66
N THR A 191 8.79 -36.74 6.96
CA THR A 191 9.94 -37.39 6.29
C THR A 191 11.23 -37.11 7.05
#